data_AF-A0A660UVF1-F1
#
_entry.id   AF-A0A660UVF1-F1
#
_cell.length_a   1.000
_cell.length_b   1.000
_cell.length_c   1.000
_cell.angle_alpha   90.00
_cell.angle_beta   90.00
_cell.angle_gamma   90.00
#
_symmetry.space_group_name_H-M   'P 1'
#
loop_
_entity.id
_entity.type
_entity.pdbx_description
1 polymer ?
#
loop_
_entity_poly.entity_id
_entity_poly.type
_entity_poly.pdbx_seq_one_letter_code
_entity_poly.pdbx_strand_id
1 'polypeptide(L)'
;MKNKFMCIATVWMALTVVNGAMAAVATFDEEALVLAPETHWGGAGSGETGFISGDAYFPHNSGDWSWDGFVYSNETDTTTPGFMNQFSVITGGGIEGSSNYSIAGISLDWASVTYDLIPQSVSFDESTEVSGAYFTNTTYVALDMQNGSGFSKKFGGLDGTDPDYLRLIISGFDQYDDYTGTVVFYLADFRSADSNKDYIVDQWTWVDLSSLGPVVNIEFTMESSDTGMFGMNTPAYFAIDNLTTASGPIDVIVDVRPGSETNPVDPQSRWYLPVTISGTGALDVQDIDIDSLRLQGVAPLRSVKMDISTPTADSEQSAPTKLRPDGYADLILIFDTQEILSALGEVSEGQIWQLDLTGTLKDDTPIQGSDEILIKSRISRGH
;
A
#
# COMPACT_ATOMS: atom_id res chain seq x y z
N MET A 1 48.91 40.96 2.91
CA MET A 1 47.86 40.29 3.70
C MET A 1 46.54 40.47 2.96
N LYS A 2 46.06 39.43 2.27
CA LYS A 2 44.71 39.38 1.70
C LYS A 2 44.08 38.09 2.21
N ASN A 3 43.13 38.24 3.13
CA ASN A 3 42.37 37.15 3.73
C ASN A 3 41.46 36.53 2.67
N LYS A 4 41.61 35.23 2.42
CA LYS A 4 40.60 34.43 1.72
C LYS A 4 39.59 33.96 2.76
N PHE A 5 38.36 34.43 2.66
CA PHE A 5 37.22 33.81 3.34
C PHE A 5 36.90 32.50 2.61
N MET A 6 36.94 31.40 3.35
CA MET A 6 36.54 30.07 2.90
C MET A 6 35.09 29.89 3.35
N CYS A 7 34.14 29.92 2.41
CA CYS A 7 32.76 29.54 2.69
C CYS A 7 32.71 28.01 2.80
N ILE A 8 32.45 27.50 3.99
CA ILE A 8 32.09 26.10 4.22
C ILE A 8 30.58 26.03 4.05
N ALA A 9 30.13 25.48 2.92
CA ALA A 9 28.74 25.11 2.72
C ALA A 9 28.57 23.71 3.32
N THR A 10 27.84 23.61 4.43
CA THR A 10 27.42 22.35 5.01
C THR A 10 26.34 21.74 4.10
N VAL A 11 26.68 20.67 3.40
CA VAL A 11 25.71 19.85 2.65
C VAL A 11 25.13 18.84 3.64
N TRP A 12 23.82 18.90 3.85
CA TRP A 12 23.06 17.84 4.52
C TRP A 12 22.87 16.72 3.51
N MET A 13 23.43 15.54 3.79
CA MET A 13 23.25 14.34 2.99
C MET A 13 22.05 13.58 3.56
N ALA A 14 20.92 13.59 2.83
CA ALA A 14 19.83 12.68 3.12
C ALA A 14 20.20 11.32 2.52
N LEU A 15 20.41 10.33 3.39
CA LEU A 15 20.58 8.95 3.00
C LEU A 15 19.19 8.43 2.58
N THR A 16 18.90 8.40 1.29
CA THR A 16 17.69 7.74 0.79
C THR A 16 17.90 6.25 0.85
N VAL A 17 17.27 5.61 1.83
CA VAL A 17 17.13 4.15 1.86
C VAL A 17 16.24 3.79 0.68
N VAL A 18 16.76 2.95 -0.23
CA VAL A 18 15.97 2.36 -1.32
C VAL A 18 15.09 1.29 -0.69
N ASN A 19 13.87 1.67 -0.29
CA ASN A 19 12.82 0.70 0.02
C ASN A 19 12.12 0.39 -1.30
N GLY A 20 12.41 -0.77 -1.90
CA GLY A 20 11.41 -1.35 -2.79
C GLY A 20 10.16 -1.65 -1.96
N ALA A 21 8.99 -1.24 -2.44
CA ALA A 21 7.73 -1.56 -1.79
C ALA A 21 7.44 -3.07 -1.97
N MET A 22 8.01 -3.89 -1.10
CA MET A 22 7.60 -5.28 -0.96
C MET A 22 6.13 -5.29 -0.53
N ALA A 23 5.34 -6.26 -1.00
CA ALA A 23 3.99 -6.48 -0.48
C ALA A 23 4.00 -6.43 1.05
N ALA A 24 3.30 -5.47 1.62
CA ALA A 24 3.15 -5.33 3.05
C ALA A 24 1.86 -6.01 3.48
N VAL A 25 1.92 -6.67 4.62
CA VAL A 25 0.77 -7.35 5.23
C VAL A 25 0.58 -6.73 6.59
N ALA A 26 -0.58 -6.10 6.81
CA ALA A 26 -0.99 -5.62 8.12
C ALA A 26 -1.42 -6.81 8.99
N THR A 27 -0.43 -7.44 9.64
CA THR A 27 -0.63 -8.60 10.55
C THR A 27 -0.97 -8.18 11.97
N PHE A 28 -0.71 -6.91 12.32
CA PHE A 28 -0.86 -6.34 13.67
C PHE A 28 0.09 -6.95 14.72
N ASP A 29 1.13 -7.66 14.27
CA ASP A 29 2.10 -8.37 15.11
C ASP A 29 3.47 -7.66 15.16
N GLU A 30 3.56 -6.44 14.64
CA GLU A 30 4.78 -5.66 14.65
C GLU A 30 5.24 -5.39 16.10
N GLU A 31 6.55 -5.24 16.31
CA GLU A 31 7.14 -4.93 17.63
C GLU A 31 6.54 -3.68 18.29
N ALA A 32 5.97 -2.76 17.50
CA ALA A 32 5.29 -1.57 17.97
C ALA A 32 3.86 -1.83 18.51
N LEU A 33 3.26 -2.99 18.19
CA LEU A 33 1.87 -3.34 18.50
C LEU A 33 1.77 -4.52 19.49
N VAL A 34 2.81 -4.76 20.29
CA VAL A 34 2.81 -5.85 21.28
C VAL A 34 1.77 -5.61 22.38
N LEU A 35 0.93 -6.61 22.61
CA LEU A 35 -0.06 -6.65 23.68
C LEU A 35 0.29 -7.69 24.75
N ALA A 36 -0.20 -7.46 25.97
CA ALA A 36 -0.29 -8.52 26.95
C ALA A 36 -1.40 -9.51 26.53
N PRO A 37 -1.36 -10.78 26.96
CA PRO A 37 -2.43 -11.73 26.66
C PRO A 37 -3.79 -11.27 27.18
N GLU A 38 -4.84 -11.47 26.38
CA GLU A 38 -6.23 -11.09 26.67
C GLU A 38 -6.38 -9.58 26.96
N THR A 39 -5.81 -8.76 26.07
CA THR A 39 -5.95 -7.30 26.11
C THR A 39 -6.17 -6.72 24.71
N HIS A 40 -6.46 -5.43 24.67
CA HIS A 40 -6.60 -4.65 23.45
C HIS A 40 -5.95 -3.28 23.63
N TRP A 41 -5.63 -2.64 22.51
CA TRP A 41 -5.23 -1.24 22.44
C TRP A 41 -6.41 -0.38 21.96
N GLY A 42 -6.48 0.87 22.41
CA GLY A 42 -7.54 1.81 22.04
C GLY A 42 -8.82 1.60 22.84
N GLY A 43 -9.97 1.80 22.20
CA GLY A 43 -11.28 1.83 22.85
C GLY A 43 -11.60 3.18 23.52
N ALA A 44 -12.74 3.23 24.21
CA ALA A 44 -13.24 4.45 24.87
C ALA A 44 -12.34 4.88 26.04
N GLY A 45 -12.11 6.18 26.17
CA GLY A 45 -11.31 6.78 27.23
C GLY A 45 -9.81 6.50 27.15
N SER A 46 -9.34 5.87 26.07
CA SER A 46 -7.92 5.55 25.87
C SER A 46 -7.08 6.79 25.54
N GLY A 47 -7.68 7.77 24.86
CA GLY A 47 -6.97 8.96 24.37
C GLY A 47 -6.07 8.69 23.15
N GLU A 48 -6.17 7.50 22.57
CA GLU A 48 -5.41 7.07 21.40
C GLU A 48 -5.99 7.65 20.10
N THR A 49 -5.18 7.69 19.03
CA THR A 49 -5.54 8.37 17.77
C THR A 49 -5.42 7.53 16.49
N GLY A 50 -4.68 6.42 16.55
CA GLY A 50 -4.47 5.50 15.43
C GLY A 50 -3.12 4.80 15.50
N PHE A 51 -2.91 3.84 14.61
CA PHE A 51 -1.69 3.03 14.54
C PHE A 51 -1.38 2.64 13.09
N ILE A 52 -0.14 2.21 12.86
CA ILE A 52 0.32 1.70 11.55
C ILE A 52 0.58 0.20 11.68
N SER A 53 0.13 -0.56 10.70
CA SER A 53 0.39 -2.00 10.54
C SER A 53 0.61 -2.27 9.06
N GLY A 54 1.69 -2.97 8.70
CA GLY A 54 2.21 -2.94 7.33
C GLY A 54 2.44 -1.51 6.82
N ASP A 55 1.92 -1.20 5.62
CA ASP A 55 1.97 0.14 5.00
C ASP A 55 0.69 0.96 5.24
N ALA A 56 -0.25 0.42 6.03
CA ALA A 56 -1.57 1.02 6.23
C ALA A 56 -1.66 1.76 7.58
N TYR A 57 -2.23 2.96 7.55
CA TYR A 57 -2.62 3.70 8.75
C TYR A 57 -4.09 3.43 9.08
N PHE A 58 -4.31 2.98 10.32
CA PHE A 58 -5.62 2.68 10.90
C PHE A 58 -5.97 3.77 11.92
N PRO A 59 -6.93 4.67 11.63
CA PRO A 59 -7.30 5.72 12.56
C PRO A 59 -8.08 5.16 13.75
N HIS A 60 -7.95 5.79 14.90
CA HIS A 60 -8.77 5.54 16.09
C HIS A 60 -9.26 6.86 16.66
N ASN A 61 -10.52 6.90 17.05
CA ASN A 61 -11.10 8.07 17.70
C ASN A 61 -11.66 7.66 19.06
N SER A 62 -11.06 8.19 20.12
CA SER A 62 -11.46 7.91 21.50
C SER A 62 -12.30 9.05 22.08
N GLY A 63 -13.57 8.79 22.38
CA GLY A 63 -14.39 9.60 23.28
C GLY A 63 -14.37 9.04 24.72
N ASP A 64 -14.90 9.80 25.68
CA ASP A 64 -14.95 9.37 27.10
C ASP A 64 -15.70 8.04 27.32
N TRP A 65 -16.72 7.77 26.48
CA TRP A 65 -17.65 6.65 26.63
C TRP A 65 -17.92 5.90 25.32
N SER A 66 -17.24 6.28 24.24
CA SER A 66 -17.44 5.75 22.90
C SER A 66 -16.13 5.77 22.14
N TRP A 67 -16.06 5.01 21.07
CA TRP A 67 -14.97 5.06 20.13
C TRP A 67 -15.45 4.66 18.74
N ASP A 68 -14.73 5.11 17.72
CA ASP A 68 -14.84 4.63 16.34
C ASP A 68 -13.45 4.56 15.70
N GLY A 69 -13.40 4.01 14.50
CA GLY A 69 -12.16 3.67 13.82
C GLY A 69 -11.75 2.26 14.17
N PHE A 70 -10.46 2.06 14.40
CA PHE A 70 -9.86 0.75 14.54
C PHE A 70 -9.14 0.58 15.87
N VAL A 71 -9.22 -0.63 16.39
CA VAL A 71 -8.43 -1.13 17.52
C VAL A 71 -7.70 -2.39 17.11
N TYR A 72 -6.67 -2.80 17.84
CA TYR A 72 -6.11 -4.15 17.73
C TYR A 72 -6.22 -4.87 19.07
N SER A 73 -6.45 -6.18 19.02
CA SER A 73 -6.82 -7.00 20.16
C SER A 73 -6.26 -8.41 20.03
N ASN A 74 -6.06 -9.08 21.17
CA ASN A 74 -5.81 -10.52 21.25
C ASN A 74 -6.75 -11.24 22.22
N GLU A 75 -7.91 -10.64 22.51
CA GLU A 75 -8.94 -11.28 23.33
C GLU A 75 -9.55 -12.51 22.61
N THR A 76 -9.96 -13.53 23.36
CA THR A 76 -10.39 -14.81 22.77
C THR A 76 -11.81 -15.25 23.16
N ASP A 77 -12.60 -14.37 23.78
CA ASP A 77 -13.95 -14.70 24.23
C ASP A 77 -14.93 -14.81 23.07
N THR A 78 -15.30 -16.04 22.72
CA THR A 78 -16.26 -16.39 21.65
C THR A 78 -17.69 -16.65 22.16
N THR A 79 -17.94 -16.44 23.45
CA THR A 79 -19.17 -16.95 24.10
C THR A 79 -19.99 -15.90 24.82
N THR A 80 -19.40 -14.80 25.29
CA THR A 80 -20.14 -13.77 26.03
C THR A 80 -20.87 -12.81 25.08
N PRO A 81 -22.22 -12.72 25.14
CA PRO A 81 -22.97 -11.79 24.32
C PRO A 81 -22.88 -10.35 24.83
N GLY A 82 -23.07 -9.38 23.91
CA GLY A 82 -23.26 -7.97 24.23
C GLY A 82 -22.01 -7.11 24.09
N PHE A 83 -22.21 -5.79 24.19
CA PHE A 83 -21.19 -4.77 23.85
C PHE A 83 -19.90 -4.85 24.69
N MET A 84 -19.96 -5.45 25.88
CA MET A 84 -18.76 -5.62 26.71
C MET A 84 -17.75 -6.58 26.08
N ASN A 85 -18.16 -7.38 25.09
CA ASN A 85 -17.30 -8.28 24.31
C ASN A 85 -17.05 -7.76 22.89
N GLN A 86 -16.90 -6.43 22.74
CA GLN A 86 -16.66 -5.78 21.45
C GLN A 86 -15.22 -5.93 20.93
N PHE A 87 -14.31 -6.51 21.72
CA PHE A 87 -12.89 -6.64 21.38
C PHE A 87 -12.46 -8.07 21.05
N SER A 88 -13.38 -9.03 21.05
CA SER A 88 -13.11 -10.42 20.62
C SER A 88 -13.66 -10.71 19.22
N VAL A 89 -13.01 -11.63 18.51
CA VAL A 89 -13.49 -12.21 17.25
C VAL A 89 -14.12 -13.59 17.45
N ILE A 90 -15.14 -13.90 16.66
CA ILE A 90 -15.88 -15.18 16.79
C ILE A 90 -15.02 -16.42 16.52
N THR A 91 -13.90 -16.24 15.81
CA THR A 91 -12.88 -17.27 15.55
C THR A 91 -12.02 -17.59 16.78
N GLY A 92 -12.01 -16.70 17.78
CA GLY A 92 -11.19 -16.81 18.99
C GLY A 92 -9.72 -16.43 18.82
N GLY A 93 -9.33 -15.81 17.70
CA GLY A 93 -7.96 -15.36 17.44
C GLY A 93 -7.75 -14.89 16.00
N GLY A 94 -6.54 -14.37 15.73
CA GLY A 94 -6.10 -13.88 14.43
C GLY A 94 -5.94 -14.98 13.37
N ILE A 95 -5.88 -14.58 12.10
CA ILE A 95 -5.71 -15.50 10.96
C ILE A 95 -4.30 -16.08 10.96
N GLU A 96 -4.13 -17.33 10.54
CA GLU A 96 -2.81 -18.00 10.41
C GLU A 96 -1.91 -17.98 11.67
N GLY A 97 -2.50 -17.72 12.84
CA GLY A 97 -1.78 -17.62 14.10
C GLY A 97 -1.21 -16.24 14.40
N SER A 98 -1.67 -15.19 13.71
CA SER A 98 -1.41 -13.80 14.12
C SER A 98 -1.73 -13.62 15.61
N SER A 99 -0.82 -12.97 16.33
CA SER A 99 -0.92 -12.77 17.77
C SER A 99 -2.01 -11.77 18.11
N ASN A 100 -2.21 -10.78 17.25
CA ASN A 100 -3.28 -9.81 17.29
C ASN A 100 -4.13 -9.86 16.01
N TYR A 101 -5.26 -9.16 16.04
CA TYR A 101 -6.10 -8.85 14.89
C TYR A 101 -6.73 -7.47 15.11
N SER A 102 -7.28 -6.85 14.06
CA SER A 102 -7.94 -5.55 14.20
C SER A 102 -9.47 -5.65 14.18
N ILE A 103 -10.12 -4.79 14.96
CA ILE A 103 -11.57 -4.61 14.98
C ILE A 103 -11.87 -3.17 14.61
N ALA A 104 -12.82 -3.00 13.70
CA ALA A 104 -13.39 -1.70 13.37
C ALA A 104 -14.71 -1.48 14.13
N GLY A 105 -14.87 -0.30 14.71
CA GLY A 105 -16.13 0.20 15.25
C GLY A 105 -16.62 1.38 14.40
N ILE A 106 -17.82 1.27 13.85
CA ILE A 106 -18.39 2.30 12.96
C ILE A 106 -19.49 3.06 13.68
N SER A 107 -19.27 4.36 13.93
CA SER A 107 -20.24 5.22 14.60
C SER A 107 -21.44 5.55 13.71
N LEU A 108 -22.62 5.68 14.32
CA LEU A 108 -23.76 6.35 13.72
C LEU A 108 -23.54 7.87 13.75
N ASP A 109 -23.94 8.57 12.69
CA ASP A 109 -24.02 10.02 12.68
C ASP A 109 -25.25 10.48 13.47
N TRP A 110 -25.04 10.68 14.78
CA TRP A 110 -26.05 11.23 15.69
C TRP A 110 -26.45 12.68 15.40
N ALA A 111 -25.68 13.40 14.56
CA ALA A 111 -26.04 14.74 14.12
C ALA A 111 -26.89 14.72 12.84
N SER A 112 -26.91 13.60 12.12
CA SER A 112 -27.80 13.40 10.97
C SER A 112 -29.25 13.10 11.39
N VAL A 113 -30.18 13.31 10.46
CA VAL A 113 -31.60 12.94 10.64
C VAL A 113 -31.82 11.44 10.35
N THR A 114 -30.93 10.85 9.56
CA THR A 114 -31.01 9.48 9.03
C THR A 114 -30.29 8.47 9.90
N TYR A 115 -29.40 8.93 10.79
CA TYR A 115 -28.52 8.08 11.60
C TYR A 115 -27.72 7.11 10.73
N ASP A 116 -27.19 7.62 9.62
CA ASP A 116 -26.35 6.83 8.72
C ASP A 116 -25.01 6.52 9.42
N LEU A 117 -24.39 5.39 9.07
CA LEU A 117 -23.05 5.08 9.55
C LEU A 117 -22.02 6.03 8.92
N ILE A 118 -21.07 6.49 9.73
CA ILE A 118 -19.92 7.28 9.29
C ILE A 118 -18.82 6.32 8.82
N PRO A 119 -18.45 6.29 7.52
CA PRO A 119 -17.42 5.39 7.03
C PRO A 119 -16.09 5.56 7.78
N GLN A 120 -15.39 4.44 8.02
CA GLN A 120 -14.06 4.43 8.62
C GLN A 120 -13.02 4.23 7.53
N SER A 121 -12.03 5.11 7.44
CA SER A 121 -11.02 5.08 6.37
C SER A 121 -9.70 4.48 6.85
N VAL A 122 -9.12 3.57 6.08
CA VAL A 122 -7.71 3.17 6.20
C VAL A 122 -6.94 3.85 5.08
N SER A 123 -5.81 4.46 5.40
CA SER A 123 -5.03 5.26 4.43
C SER A 123 -3.62 4.71 4.20
N PHE A 124 -3.08 5.01 3.03
CA PHE A 124 -1.70 4.68 2.63
C PHE A 124 -0.95 5.98 2.33
N ASP A 125 0.35 6.00 2.60
CA ASP A 125 1.20 7.19 2.32
C ASP A 125 1.34 7.45 0.81
N GLU A 126 1.27 6.39 0.00
CA GLU A 126 1.41 6.43 -1.45
C GLU A 126 0.24 5.68 -2.13
N SER A 127 0.02 5.97 -3.42
CA SER A 127 -0.97 5.24 -4.23
C SER A 127 -0.62 3.76 -4.30
N THR A 128 -1.52 2.92 -3.77
CA THR A 128 -1.25 1.52 -3.44
C THR A 128 -2.34 0.63 -4.03
N GLU A 129 -1.95 -0.45 -4.73
CA GLU A 129 -2.88 -1.51 -5.08
C GLU A 129 -3.05 -2.46 -3.89
N VAL A 130 -4.30 -2.80 -3.54
CA VAL A 130 -4.60 -3.69 -2.41
C VAL A 130 -5.09 -5.02 -2.94
N SER A 131 -4.39 -6.10 -2.60
CA SER A 131 -4.74 -7.45 -3.04
C SER A 131 -6.00 -7.95 -2.34
N GLY A 132 -6.10 -7.72 -1.04
CA GLY A 132 -7.23 -8.17 -0.24
C GLY A 132 -6.96 -8.16 1.26
N ALA A 133 -7.93 -8.63 2.03
CA ALA A 133 -7.78 -8.86 3.46
C ALA A 133 -8.71 -10.00 3.92
N TYR A 134 -8.44 -10.53 5.11
CA TYR A 134 -9.36 -11.44 5.78
C TYR A 134 -10.35 -10.66 6.63
N PHE A 135 -11.62 -11.06 6.54
CA PHE A 135 -12.70 -10.47 7.35
C PHE A 135 -13.47 -11.55 8.09
N THR A 136 -13.97 -11.22 9.28
CA THR A 136 -14.91 -12.06 10.05
C THR A 136 -15.80 -11.19 10.94
N ASN A 137 -16.79 -11.79 11.59
CA ASN A 137 -17.58 -11.13 12.62
C ASN A 137 -16.82 -11.02 13.94
N THR A 138 -17.03 -9.91 14.66
CA THR A 138 -16.70 -9.88 16.09
C THR A 138 -17.62 -10.83 16.86
N THR A 139 -17.20 -11.29 18.04
CA THR A 139 -18.05 -12.15 18.89
C THR A 139 -19.36 -11.46 19.21
N TYR A 140 -19.33 -10.17 19.56
CA TYR A 140 -20.52 -9.39 19.85
C TYR A 140 -21.52 -9.45 18.68
N VAL A 141 -21.07 -9.16 17.46
CA VAL A 141 -21.94 -9.10 16.27
C VAL A 141 -22.49 -10.47 15.91
N ALA A 142 -21.65 -11.52 15.91
CA ALA A 142 -22.08 -12.87 15.61
C ALA A 142 -23.14 -13.37 16.59
N LEU A 143 -22.92 -13.18 17.89
CA LEU A 143 -23.88 -13.61 18.92
C LEU A 143 -25.15 -12.77 18.92
N ASP A 144 -25.06 -11.48 18.58
CA ASP A 144 -26.21 -10.59 18.44
C ASP A 144 -27.10 -11.03 17.27
N MET A 145 -26.55 -11.33 16.10
CA MET A 145 -27.32 -11.89 14.97
C MET A 145 -27.90 -13.27 15.30
N GLN A 146 -27.15 -14.12 16.01
CA GLN A 146 -27.59 -15.48 16.36
C GLN A 146 -28.76 -15.50 17.37
N ASN A 147 -28.74 -14.60 18.35
CA ASN A 147 -29.63 -14.65 19.50
C ASN A 147 -30.62 -13.48 19.57
N GLY A 148 -30.35 -12.39 18.87
CA GLY A 148 -30.96 -11.09 19.09
C GLY A 148 -30.51 -10.45 20.41
N SER A 149 -30.97 -9.23 20.65
CA SER A 149 -30.76 -8.52 21.90
C SER A 149 -32.01 -7.74 22.32
N GLY A 150 -31.86 -6.82 23.28
CA GLY A 150 -32.91 -5.85 23.59
C GLY A 150 -33.08 -4.76 22.54
N PHE A 151 -32.14 -4.65 21.59
CA PHE A 151 -32.08 -3.60 20.57
C PHE A 151 -32.18 -4.14 19.15
N SER A 152 -31.67 -5.34 18.90
CA SER A 152 -31.65 -6.01 17.60
C SER A 152 -32.48 -7.29 17.61
N LYS A 153 -32.88 -7.73 16.42
CA LYS A 153 -33.59 -9.00 16.23
C LYS A 153 -32.62 -10.13 15.91
N LYS A 154 -33.02 -11.35 16.24
CA LYS A 154 -32.37 -12.56 15.73
C LYS A 154 -32.53 -12.65 14.21
N PHE A 155 -31.44 -12.92 13.51
CA PHE A 155 -31.45 -13.14 12.06
C PHE A 155 -32.13 -14.46 11.70
N GLY A 156 -32.89 -14.45 10.60
CA GLY A 156 -33.77 -15.55 10.21
C GLY A 156 -35.07 -15.61 11.03
N GLY A 157 -35.26 -14.72 12.01
CA GLY A 157 -36.47 -14.69 12.81
C GLY A 157 -36.65 -15.94 13.69
N LEU A 158 -37.90 -16.19 14.09
CA LEU A 158 -38.22 -17.29 15.02
C LEU A 158 -38.15 -18.67 14.36
N ASP A 159 -38.47 -18.77 13.07
CA ASP A 159 -38.53 -20.02 12.32
C ASP A 159 -37.35 -20.22 11.35
N GLY A 160 -36.42 -19.25 11.28
CA GLY A 160 -35.23 -19.33 10.42
C GLY A 160 -35.51 -18.99 8.96
N THR A 161 -36.55 -18.19 8.65
CA THR A 161 -36.95 -17.86 7.28
C THR A 161 -37.02 -16.36 6.98
N ASP A 162 -36.82 -15.49 7.96
CA ASP A 162 -36.80 -14.04 7.70
C ASP A 162 -35.58 -13.68 6.84
N PRO A 163 -35.77 -12.97 5.71
CA PRO A 163 -34.67 -12.61 4.84
C PRO A 163 -33.82 -11.50 5.48
N ASP A 164 -32.72 -11.90 6.09
CA ASP A 164 -31.80 -11.00 6.78
C ASP A 164 -30.41 -10.95 6.15
N TYR A 165 -29.67 -9.87 6.37
CA TYR A 165 -28.26 -9.80 5.99
C TYR A 165 -27.53 -8.76 6.83
N LEU A 166 -26.21 -8.96 6.92
CA LEU A 166 -25.26 -7.95 7.33
C LEU A 166 -24.15 -7.94 6.28
N ARG A 167 -23.86 -6.79 5.68
CA ARG A 167 -22.81 -6.64 4.67
C ARG A 167 -21.85 -5.53 5.01
N LEU A 168 -20.57 -5.79 4.76
CA LEU A 168 -19.49 -4.83 4.71
C LEU A 168 -19.40 -4.27 3.28
N ILE A 169 -19.32 -2.95 3.16
CA ILE A 169 -19.14 -2.23 1.92
C ILE A 169 -17.78 -1.56 1.99
N ILE A 170 -16.90 -1.95 1.07
CA ILE A 170 -15.49 -1.55 1.02
C ILE A 170 -15.31 -0.71 -0.24
N SER A 171 -14.94 0.56 -0.09
CA SER A 171 -14.85 1.52 -1.20
C SER A 171 -13.45 2.08 -1.33
N GLY A 172 -12.92 2.13 -2.53
CA GLY A 172 -11.59 2.67 -2.83
C GLY A 172 -11.65 4.13 -3.30
N PHE A 173 -10.64 4.91 -2.91
CA PHE A 173 -10.46 6.29 -3.33
C PHE A 173 -9.00 6.58 -3.67
N ASP A 174 -8.78 7.33 -4.75
CA ASP A 174 -7.44 7.72 -5.19
C ASP A 174 -6.94 9.02 -4.52
N GLN A 175 -5.72 9.45 -4.89
CA GLN A 175 -5.07 10.65 -4.37
C GLN A 175 -5.82 11.98 -4.63
N TYR A 176 -6.83 11.96 -5.49
CA TYR A 176 -7.68 13.11 -5.79
C TYR A 176 -9.01 13.06 -5.06
N ASP A 177 -9.20 12.09 -4.16
CA ASP A 177 -10.45 11.79 -3.46
C ASP A 177 -11.55 11.29 -4.43
N ASP A 178 -11.15 10.78 -5.61
CA ASP A 178 -12.07 10.22 -6.59
C ASP A 178 -12.32 8.73 -6.28
N TYR A 179 -13.60 8.34 -6.28
CA TYR A 179 -14.03 6.96 -6.07
C TYR A 179 -13.53 6.05 -7.21
N THR A 180 -12.85 4.96 -6.85
CA THR A 180 -12.24 4.01 -7.81
C THR A 180 -13.05 2.73 -7.97
N GLY A 181 -13.77 2.30 -6.95
CA GLY A 181 -14.53 1.05 -6.97
C GLY A 181 -15.09 0.64 -5.62
N THR A 182 -15.88 -0.44 -5.62
CA THR A 182 -16.44 -1.02 -4.40
C THR A 182 -16.44 -2.54 -4.45
N VAL A 183 -16.21 -3.14 -3.29
CA VAL A 183 -16.37 -4.57 -3.03
C VAL A 183 -17.36 -4.74 -1.89
N VAL A 184 -18.31 -5.64 -2.05
CA VAL A 184 -19.34 -5.94 -1.04
C VAL A 184 -19.14 -7.36 -0.52
N PHE A 185 -18.98 -7.48 0.80
CA PHE A 185 -18.83 -8.75 1.48
C PHE A 185 -19.96 -8.97 2.48
N TYR A 186 -20.61 -10.14 2.44
CA TYR A 186 -21.70 -10.47 3.36
C TYR A 186 -21.14 -11.21 4.59
N LEU A 187 -21.20 -10.53 5.73
CA LEU A 187 -20.87 -11.07 7.05
C LEU A 187 -21.98 -12.00 7.58
N ALA A 188 -23.21 -11.84 7.07
CA ALA A 188 -24.30 -12.79 7.21
C ALA A 188 -25.26 -12.64 6.02
N ASP A 189 -25.85 -13.75 5.57
CA ASP A 189 -26.88 -13.74 4.53
C ASP A 189 -27.91 -14.86 4.79
N PHE A 190 -29.16 -14.46 5.02
CA PHE A 190 -30.33 -15.32 5.28
C PHE A 190 -31.39 -15.17 4.19
N ARG A 191 -31.00 -14.66 3.01
CA ARG A 191 -31.94 -14.41 1.90
C ARG A 191 -32.05 -15.60 0.95
N SER A 192 -31.40 -16.72 1.26
CA SER A 192 -31.45 -17.91 0.41
C SER A 192 -32.87 -18.46 0.35
N ALA A 193 -33.30 -18.93 -0.83
CA ALA A 193 -34.55 -19.68 -0.95
C ALA A 193 -34.50 -21.05 -0.24
N ASP A 194 -33.30 -21.54 0.06
CA ASP A 194 -33.02 -22.73 0.85
C ASP A 194 -32.30 -22.29 2.13
N SER A 195 -33.01 -22.27 3.25
CA SER A 195 -32.50 -21.73 4.52
C SER A 195 -31.36 -22.56 5.12
N ASN A 196 -31.09 -23.76 4.60
CA ASN A 196 -29.89 -24.51 4.97
C ASN A 196 -28.60 -23.90 4.41
N LYS A 197 -28.71 -22.91 3.53
CA LYS A 197 -27.58 -22.14 2.99
C LYS A 197 -27.44 -20.77 3.63
N ASP A 198 -28.32 -20.43 4.58
CA ASP A 198 -28.18 -19.21 5.35
C ASP A 198 -26.97 -19.34 6.28
N TYR A 199 -26.25 -18.23 6.48
CA TYR A 199 -25.01 -18.26 7.23
C TYR A 199 -24.75 -16.97 7.99
N ILE A 200 -23.99 -17.12 9.07
CA ILE A 200 -23.21 -16.07 9.74
C ILE A 200 -21.76 -16.47 9.55
N VAL A 201 -20.92 -15.56 9.06
CA VAL A 201 -19.49 -15.81 8.91
C VAL A 201 -18.87 -16.00 10.29
N ASP A 202 -18.35 -17.19 10.56
CA ASP A 202 -17.68 -17.56 11.81
C ASP A 202 -16.21 -17.97 11.62
N GLN A 203 -15.69 -17.80 10.40
CA GLN A 203 -14.30 -18.04 10.01
C GLN A 203 -13.73 -16.82 9.29
N TRP A 204 -12.43 -16.62 9.40
CA TRP A 204 -11.70 -15.66 8.57
C TRP A 204 -11.90 -15.98 7.09
N THR A 205 -12.44 -15.01 6.35
CA THR A 205 -12.75 -15.14 4.93
C THR A 205 -11.94 -14.13 4.14
N TRP A 206 -11.11 -14.61 3.21
CA TRP A 206 -10.39 -13.73 2.29
C TRP A 206 -11.37 -13.03 1.34
N VAL A 207 -11.22 -11.71 1.22
CA VAL A 207 -11.94 -10.88 0.26
C VAL A 207 -10.92 -10.22 -0.65
N ASP A 208 -11.04 -10.48 -1.95
CA ASP A 208 -10.23 -9.86 -3.00
C ASP A 208 -10.65 -8.39 -3.16
N LEU A 209 -9.67 -7.49 -3.01
CA LEU A 209 -9.85 -6.05 -3.13
C LEU A 209 -9.16 -5.47 -4.37
N SER A 210 -8.55 -6.30 -5.22
CA SER A 210 -7.80 -5.85 -6.39
C SER A 210 -8.65 -5.05 -7.39
N SER A 211 -9.97 -5.27 -7.41
CA SER A 211 -10.90 -4.51 -8.25
C SER A 211 -11.07 -3.05 -7.84
N LEU A 212 -10.56 -2.63 -6.67
CA LEU A 212 -10.50 -1.22 -6.27
C LEU A 212 -9.45 -0.43 -7.07
N GLY A 213 -8.49 -1.11 -7.71
CA GLY A 213 -7.36 -0.46 -8.37
C GLY A 213 -6.42 0.23 -7.39
N PRO A 214 -5.56 1.15 -7.86
CA PRO A 214 -4.68 1.95 -7.01
C PRO A 214 -5.50 2.92 -6.16
N VAL A 215 -5.27 2.92 -4.85
CA VAL A 215 -5.97 3.74 -3.86
C VAL A 215 -4.99 4.38 -2.88
N VAL A 216 -5.37 5.53 -2.31
CA VAL A 216 -4.70 6.08 -1.11
C VAL A 216 -5.59 5.93 0.13
N ASN A 217 -6.89 5.68 -0.05
CA ASN A 217 -7.84 5.44 1.02
C ASN A 217 -8.76 4.26 0.68
N ILE A 218 -9.06 3.43 1.68
CA ILE A 218 -10.15 2.45 1.65
C ILE A 218 -11.13 2.80 2.76
N GLU A 219 -12.36 3.11 2.39
CA GLU A 219 -13.45 3.35 3.33
C GLU A 219 -14.26 2.08 3.57
N PHE A 220 -14.62 1.86 4.83
CA PHE A 220 -15.44 0.77 5.30
C PHE A 220 -16.74 1.32 5.90
N THR A 221 -17.87 0.82 5.41
CA THR A 221 -19.19 1.03 6.03
C THR A 221 -19.98 -0.27 6.04
N MET A 222 -21.09 -0.33 6.77
CA MET A 222 -21.90 -1.53 6.92
C MET A 222 -23.37 -1.26 6.59
N GLU A 223 -24.09 -2.31 6.22
CA GLU A 223 -25.53 -2.27 6.05
C GLU A 223 -26.17 -3.56 6.56
N SER A 224 -27.26 -3.43 7.31
CA SER A 224 -28.04 -4.55 7.85
C SER A 224 -29.48 -4.48 7.40
N SER A 225 -30.14 -5.63 7.29
CA SER A 225 -31.61 -5.71 7.20
C SER A 225 -32.32 -5.29 8.49
N ASP A 226 -31.66 -5.44 9.65
CA ASP A 226 -32.21 -5.07 10.95
C ASP A 226 -31.95 -3.59 11.24
N THR A 227 -32.96 -2.79 10.90
CA THR A 227 -32.97 -1.33 11.05
C THR A 227 -34.20 -0.87 11.82
N GLY A 228 -34.05 0.25 12.52
CA GLY A 228 -35.09 0.89 13.29
C GLY A 228 -35.19 2.40 13.01
N MET A 229 -35.89 3.11 13.89
CA MET A 229 -36.05 4.57 13.78
C MET A 229 -34.74 5.35 13.97
N PHE A 230 -33.71 4.70 14.53
CA PHE A 230 -32.40 5.30 14.85
C PHE A 230 -31.27 4.70 14.00
N GLY A 231 -31.59 4.20 12.80
CA GLY A 231 -30.62 3.57 11.91
C GLY A 231 -30.48 2.07 12.17
N MET A 232 -29.27 1.55 11.96
CA MET A 232 -28.96 0.12 12.08
C MET A 232 -29.03 -0.35 13.55
N ASN A 233 -29.78 -1.43 13.82
CA ASN A 233 -29.87 -2.02 15.17
C ASN A 233 -28.75 -3.04 15.40
N THR A 234 -28.35 -3.77 14.36
CA THR A 234 -27.22 -4.70 14.42
C THR A 234 -25.95 -3.93 14.80
N PRO A 235 -25.10 -4.44 15.71
CA PRO A 235 -23.89 -3.73 16.09
C PRO A 235 -22.96 -3.51 14.89
N ALA A 236 -22.45 -2.30 14.75
CA ALA A 236 -21.65 -1.88 13.61
C ALA A 236 -20.15 -2.15 13.83
N TYR A 237 -19.81 -3.43 13.99
CA TYR A 237 -18.42 -3.87 14.16
C TYR A 237 -18.06 -4.96 13.17
N PHE A 238 -16.82 -4.96 12.70
CA PHE A 238 -16.25 -6.07 11.94
C PHE A 238 -14.79 -6.28 12.33
N ALA A 239 -14.24 -7.44 12.03
CA ALA A 239 -12.84 -7.72 12.24
C ALA A 239 -12.11 -7.88 10.90
N ILE A 240 -10.87 -7.40 10.86
CA ILE A 240 -9.98 -7.44 9.72
C ILE A 240 -8.61 -7.98 10.15
N ASP A 241 -8.01 -8.80 9.30
CA ASP A 241 -6.66 -9.32 9.49
C ASP A 241 -5.94 -9.48 8.14
N ASN A 242 -4.61 -9.41 8.17
CA ASN A 242 -3.73 -9.51 7.01
C ASN A 242 -4.18 -8.67 5.79
N LEU A 243 -4.46 -7.38 6.00
CA LEU A 243 -4.66 -6.45 4.87
C LEU A 243 -3.36 -6.39 4.06
N THR A 244 -3.43 -6.87 2.83
CA THR A 244 -2.26 -7.13 2.00
C THR A 244 -2.23 -6.16 0.83
N THR A 245 -1.19 -5.34 0.78
CA THR A 245 -0.87 -4.52 -0.38
C THR A 245 -0.19 -5.38 -1.44
N ALA A 246 -0.43 -5.09 -2.72
CA ALA A 246 0.36 -5.67 -3.79
C ALA A 246 1.80 -5.12 -3.71
N SER A 247 2.80 -5.92 -4.09
CA SER A 247 4.17 -5.40 -4.21
C SER A 247 4.17 -4.25 -5.21
N GLY A 248 4.60 -3.07 -4.76
CA GLY A 248 4.87 -1.94 -5.64
C GLY A 248 6.15 -2.16 -6.45
N PRO A 249 6.46 -1.26 -7.41
CA PRO A 249 7.71 -1.34 -8.15
C PRO A 249 8.92 -1.25 -7.21
N ILE A 250 9.90 -2.14 -7.41
CA ILE A 250 11.20 -2.01 -6.75
C ILE A 250 11.94 -0.83 -7.39
N ASP A 251 12.32 0.15 -6.59
CA ASP A 251 13.18 1.25 -7.03
C ASP A 251 14.59 0.74 -7.35
N VAL A 252 15.07 1.05 -8.55
CA VAL A 252 16.39 0.68 -9.05
C VAL A 252 17.21 1.92 -9.36
N ILE A 253 18.52 1.84 -9.11
CA ILE A 253 19.44 2.93 -9.40
C ILE A 253 19.74 2.93 -10.89
N VAL A 254 19.35 4.01 -11.57
CA VAL A 254 19.58 4.21 -13.01
C VAL A 254 20.66 5.27 -13.21
N ASP A 255 21.59 5.02 -14.13
CA ASP A 255 22.59 6.02 -14.57
C ASP A 255 22.67 6.02 -16.10
N VAL A 256 22.31 7.15 -16.70
CA VAL A 256 22.37 7.41 -18.14
C VAL A 256 23.76 7.87 -18.49
N ARG A 257 24.48 7.18 -19.36
CA ARG A 257 25.91 7.40 -19.65
C ARG A 257 26.79 7.25 -18.41
N PRO A 258 26.97 6.00 -17.96
CA PRO A 258 27.75 5.70 -16.76
C PRO A 258 29.10 6.41 -16.70
N GLY A 259 29.35 7.13 -15.60
CA GLY A 259 30.57 7.91 -15.38
C GLY A 259 30.54 9.36 -15.89
N SER A 260 29.35 9.88 -16.20
CA SER A 260 29.09 11.28 -16.52
C SER A 260 28.11 11.87 -15.50
N GLU A 261 28.37 13.08 -14.98
CA GLU A 261 27.49 13.71 -13.97
C GLU A 261 26.32 14.51 -14.59
N THR A 262 26.42 14.89 -15.86
CA THR A 262 25.46 15.81 -16.52
C THR A 262 24.80 15.22 -17.75
N ASN A 263 25.17 13.99 -18.10
CA ASN A 263 24.62 13.14 -19.14
C ASN A 263 24.22 13.90 -20.42
N PRO A 264 25.17 14.62 -21.05
CA PRO A 264 24.83 15.58 -22.10
C PRO A 264 24.40 14.87 -23.40
N VAL A 265 23.13 14.96 -23.77
CA VAL A 265 22.59 14.36 -25.00
C VAL A 265 22.51 15.40 -26.12
N ASP A 266 23.16 15.10 -27.24
CA ASP A 266 23.08 15.92 -28.44
C ASP A 266 21.82 15.54 -29.24
N PRO A 267 20.88 16.46 -29.50
CA PRO A 267 19.66 16.18 -30.25
C PRO A 267 19.91 15.60 -31.65
N GLN A 268 21.06 15.88 -32.25
CA GLN A 268 21.44 15.40 -33.58
C GLN A 268 22.23 14.09 -33.53
N SER A 269 22.48 13.54 -32.33
CA SER A 269 23.22 12.30 -32.16
C SER A 269 22.46 11.11 -32.76
N ARG A 270 23.11 10.43 -33.71
CA ARG A 270 22.68 9.11 -34.21
C ARG A 270 23.44 7.96 -33.55
N TRP A 271 24.09 8.23 -32.43
CA TRP A 271 24.78 7.23 -31.63
C TRP A 271 23.84 6.63 -30.60
N TYR A 272 24.28 5.55 -29.95
CA TYR A 272 23.53 4.90 -28.90
C TYR A 272 23.64 5.66 -27.56
N LEU A 273 22.60 5.52 -26.74
CA LEU A 273 22.55 5.99 -25.37
C LEU A 273 22.75 4.80 -24.42
N PRO A 274 23.92 4.64 -23.79
CA PRO A 274 24.11 3.63 -22.76
C PRO A 274 23.43 4.06 -21.46
N VAL A 275 22.80 3.13 -20.76
CA VAL A 275 22.16 3.31 -19.45
C VAL A 275 22.49 2.10 -18.58
N THR A 276 22.69 2.27 -17.29
CA THR A 276 22.88 1.16 -16.34
C THR A 276 21.77 1.10 -15.32
N ILE A 277 21.42 -0.13 -14.93
CA ILE A 277 20.75 -0.43 -13.68
C ILE A 277 21.81 -1.04 -12.76
N SER A 278 22.09 -0.41 -11.61
CA SER A 278 23.11 -0.92 -10.68
C SER A 278 22.60 -2.11 -9.89
N GLY A 279 23.41 -3.16 -9.79
CA GLY A 279 23.15 -4.26 -8.86
C GLY A 279 23.37 -3.85 -7.42
N THR A 280 22.65 -4.45 -6.48
CA THR A 280 22.87 -4.21 -5.04
C THR A 280 22.69 -5.50 -4.23
N GLY A 281 22.94 -5.45 -2.92
CA GLY A 281 22.60 -6.56 -2.02
C GLY A 281 21.11 -6.90 -1.97
N ALA A 282 20.25 -5.98 -2.41
CA ALA A 282 18.79 -6.17 -2.47
C ALA A 282 18.28 -6.47 -3.89
N LEU A 283 19.08 -6.24 -4.93
CA LEU A 283 18.70 -6.44 -6.34
C LEU A 283 19.76 -7.23 -7.07
N ASP A 284 19.45 -8.49 -7.39
CA ASP A 284 20.21 -9.26 -8.37
C ASP A 284 19.70 -8.93 -9.78
N VAL A 285 20.51 -8.23 -10.58
CA VAL A 285 20.17 -7.90 -11.98
C VAL A 285 20.00 -9.16 -12.86
N GLN A 286 20.36 -10.35 -12.36
CA GLN A 286 20.03 -11.60 -13.02
C GLN A 286 18.55 -11.86 -13.10
N ASP A 287 17.78 -11.35 -12.14
CA ASP A 287 16.34 -11.58 -12.04
C ASP A 287 15.52 -10.58 -12.82
N ILE A 288 16.12 -9.52 -13.36
CA ILE A 288 15.44 -8.58 -14.27
C ILE A 288 15.04 -9.29 -15.58
N ASP A 289 13.76 -9.18 -15.95
CA ASP A 289 13.28 -9.52 -17.29
C ASP A 289 13.62 -8.39 -18.26
N ILE A 290 14.59 -8.64 -19.14
CA ILE A 290 15.10 -7.64 -20.07
C ILE A 290 14.05 -7.24 -21.12
N ASP A 291 13.15 -8.15 -21.50
CA ASP A 291 12.17 -7.90 -22.55
C ASP A 291 11.05 -6.94 -22.09
N SER A 292 10.86 -6.84 -20.77
CA SER A 292 9.94 -5.90 -20.13
C SER A 292 10.46 -4.45 -20.12
N LEU A 293 11.79 -4.25 -20.16
CA LEU A 293 12.42 -2.95 -19.86
C LEU A 293 12.06 -1.84 -20.85
N ARG A 294 11.70 -0.67 -20.34
CA ARG A 294 11.42 0.53 -21.14
C ARG A 294 12.09 1.75 -20.52
N LEU A 295 12.79 2.55 -21.32
CA LEU A 295 13.25 3.89 -20.94
C LEU A 295 12.41 4.92 -21.70
N GLN A 296 11.61 5.71 -20.99
CA GLN A 296 10.61 6.60 -21.57
C GLN A 296 9.74 5.88 -22.64
N GLY A 297 9.33 4.64 -22.34
CA GLY A 297 8.53 3.80 -23.23
C GLY A 297 9.29 3.09 -24.37
N VAL A 298 10.60 3.33 -24.52
CA VAL A 298 11.43 2.73 -25.59
C VAL A 298 12.15 1.49 -25.06
N ALA A 299 12.18 0.40 -25.84
CA ALA A 299 12.87 -0.84 -25.46
C ALA A 299 14.40 -0.75 -25.72
N PRO A 300 15.24 -1.44 -24.92
CA PRO A 300 16.67 -1.49 -25.18
C PRO A 300 16.98 -2.28 -26.46
N LEU A 301 17.94 -1.81 -27.25
CA LEU A 301 18.45 -2.53 -28.43
C LEU A 301 19.35 -3.70 -28.04
N ARG A 302 20.10 -3.54 -26.95
CA ARG A 302 21.04 -4.54 -26.43
C ARG A 302 21.15 -4.42 -24.92
N SER A 303 21.50 -5.52 -24.29
CA SER A 303 21.82 -5.61 -22.88
C SER A 303 23.11 -6.39 -22.64
N VAL A 304 23.86 -6.02 -21.61
CA VAL A 304 25.06 -6.71 -21.14
C VAL A 304 25.05 -6.70 -19.62
N LYS A 305 25.19 -7.88 -19.00
CA LYS A 305 25.36 -7.99 -17.54
C LYS A 305 26.85 -8.04 -17.22
N MET A 306 27.34 -7.08 -16.45
CA MET A 306 28.76 -7.00 -16.07
C MET A 306 28.89 -6.16 -14.79
N ASP A 307 29.69 -6.61 -13.83
CA ASP A 307 30.07 -5.81 -12.64
C ASP A 307 31.02 -4.70 -13.09
N ILE A 308 30.50 -3.48 -13.24
CA ILE A 308 31.25 -2.34 -13.79
C ILE A 308 31.11 -1.06 -13.00
N SER A 309 30.26 -0.97 -11.97
CA SER A 309 29.90 0.29 -11.29
C SER A 309 30.02 0.22 -9.77
N THR A 310 30.10 1.40 -9.17
CA THR A 310 29.86 1.63 -7.75
C THR A 310 28.68 2.61 -7.73
N PRO A 311 27.60 2.39 -6.96
CA PRO A 311 26.50 3.34 -6.88
C PRO A 311 27.07 4.72 -6.53
N THR A 312 26.80 5.72 -7.37
CA THR A 312 27.28 7.10 -7.19
C THR A 312 26.56 7.77 -6.02
N ALA A 313 26.83 7.32 -4.80
CA ALA A 313 26.41 7.96 -3.56
C ALA A 313 27.51 8.85 -2.95
N ASP A 314 28.75 8.76 -3.41
CA ASP A 314 29.89 9.46 -2.79
C ASP A 314 30.39 10.64 -3.63
N SER A 315 29.73 11.79 -3.52
CA SER A 315 30.21 13.06 -4.09
C SER A 315 31.29 13.70 -3.22
N GLU A 316 32.46 13.08 -3.01
CA GLU A 316 33.67 13.78 -2.54
C GLU A 316 34.98 13.14 -3.06
N GLN A 317 35.21 13.17 -4.38
CA GLN A 317 36.59 13.37 -4.85
C GLN A 317 36.69 13.84 -6.30
N SER A 318 37.33 14.99 -6.45
CA SER A 318 37.69 15.64 -7.71
C SER A 318 38.72 14.84 -8.52
N ALA A 319 38.24 13.93 -9.39
CA ALA A 319 38.89 13.36 -10.58
C ALA A 319 37.92 12.33 -11.20
N PRO A 320 38.01 11.99 -12.51
CA PRO A 320 37.09 11.00 -13.10
C PRO A 320 37.27 9.67 -12.37
N THR A 321 36.33 9.33 -11.50
CA THR A 321 36.39 8.18 -10.62
C THR A 321 36.27 6.94 -11.49
N LYS A 322 37.36 6.18 -11.58
CA LYS A 322 37.32 4.81 -12.09
C LYS A 322 36.22 4.08 -11.32
N LEU A 323 35.17 3.67 -12.03
CA LEU A 323 34.18 2.73 -11.51
C LEU A 323 34.94 1.55 -10.87
N ARG A 324 34.63 1.23 -9.61
CA ARG A 324 35.25 0.11 -8.89
C ARG A 324 34.20 -1.01 -8.78
N PRO A 325 34.51 -2.23 -9.21
CA PRO A 325 33.64 -3.39 -8.99
C PRO A 325 33.30 -3.53 -7.51
N ASP A 326 32.02 -3.56 -7.17
CA ASP A 326 31.52 -3.67 -5.80
C ASP A 326 31.10 -5.11 -5.43
N GLY A 327 31.18 -6.03 -6.39
CA GLY A 327 30.83 -7.42 -6.24
C GLY A 327 29.38 -7.75 -6.64
N TYR A 328 28.59 -6.76 -7.04
CA TYR A 328 27.28 -6.94 -7.66
C TYR A 328 27.36 -6.70 -9.16
N ALA A 329 26.64 -7.52 -9.95
CA ALA A 329 26.61 -7.31 -11.38
C ALA A 329 25.68 -6.14 -11.72
N ASP A 330 26.08 -5.29 -12.66
CA ASP A 330 25.20 -4.26 -13.22
C ASP A 330 24.59 -4.73 -14.54
N LEU A 331 23.44 -4.16 -14.88
CA LEU A 331 22.80 -4.35 -16.18
C LEU A 331 23.01 -3.10 -17.03
N ILE A 332 23.85 -3.22 -18.05
CA ILE A 332 24.07 -2.18 -19.06
C ILE A 332 23.05 -2.38 -20.19
N LEU A 333 22.34 -1.33 -20.53
CA LEU A 333 21.34 -1.25 -21.58
C LEU A 333 21.80 -0.24 -22.63
N ILE A 334 21.51 -0.53 -23.90
CA ILE A 334 21.86 0.32 -25.03
C ILE A 334 20.58 0.73 -25.75
N PHE A 335 20.28 2.02 -25.79
CA PHE A 335 19.11 2.58 -26.46
C PHE A 335 19.47 3.35 -27.72
N ASP A 336 18.53 3.49 -28.65
CA ASP A 336 18.65 4.45 -29.76
C ASP A 336 18.36 5.86 -29.24
N THR A 337 19.34 6.78 -29.36
CA THR A 337 19.16 8.16 -28.86
C THR A 337 18.02 8.87 -29.56
N GLN A 338 17.79 8.62 -30.85
CA GLN A 338 16.73 9.32 -31.59
C GLN A 338 15.34 8.80 -31.22
N GLU A 339 15.19 7.52 -30.89
CA GLU A 339 13.91 7.00 -30.38
C GLU A 339 13.57 7.60 -29.02
N ILE A 340 14.54 7.67 -28.10
CA ILE A 340 14.36 8.33 -26.79
C ILE A 340 13.96 9.80 -26.97
N LEU A 341 14.71 10.56 -27.77
CA LEU A 341 14.37 11.97 -28.03
C LEU A 341 13.00 12.13 -28.70
N SER A 342 12.60 11.21 -29.56
CA SER A 342 11.27 11.21 -30.17
C SER A 342 10.17 10.96 -29.15
N ALA A 343 10.42 10.11 -28.14
CA ALA A 343 9.49 9.86 -27.04
C ALA A 343 9.34 11.08 -26.11
N LEU A 344 10.41 11.87 -25.91
CA LEU A 344 10.36 13.13 -25.15
C LEU A 344 9.61 14.26 -25.89
N GLY A 345 9.56 14.20 -27.22
CA GLY A 345 8.96 15.25 -28.06
C GLY A 345 9.94 16.39 -28.37
N GLU A 346 9.46 17.63 -28.34
CA GLU A 346 10.30 18.80 -28.66
C GLU A 346 11.30 19.09 -27.54
N VAL A 347 12.60 19.15 -27.88
CA VAL A 347 13.70 19.42 -26.95
C VAL A 347 14.46 20.69 -27.32
N SER A 348 14.94 21.43 -26.32
CA SER A 348 15.71 22.68 -26.50
C SER A 348 17.10 22.61 -25.85
N GLU A 349 18.07 23.33 -26.43
CA GLU A 349 19.44 23.43 -25.88
C GLU A 349 19.42 23.95 -24.43
N GLY A 350 20.11 23.26 -23.53
CA GLY A 350 20.22 23.58 -22.12
C GLY A 350 19.08 23.04 -21.23
N GLN A 351 18.08 22.36 -21.81
CA GLN A 351 16.98 21.76 -21.06
C GLN A 351 17.43 20.49 -20.33
N ILE A 352 16.97 20.32 -19.09
CA ILE A 352 17.14 19.08 -18.31
C ILE A 352 15.85 18.27 -18.42
N TRP A 353 15.98 16.97 -18.67
CA TRP A 353 14.88 16.02 -18.71
C TRP A 353 15.16 14.85 -17.77
N GLN A 354 14.16 14.46 -16.99
CA GLN A 354 14.17 13.20 -16.28
C GLN A 354 13.77 12.06 -17.24
N LEU A 355 14.56 10.99 -17.29
CA LEU A 355 14.27 9.77 -18.02
C LEU A 355 13.84 8.70 -17.03
N ASP A 356 12.60 8.24 -17.15
CA ASP A 356 12.05 7.18 -16.32
C ASP A 356 12.26 5.83 -17.01
N LEU A 357 12.76 4.87 -16.23
CA LEU A 357 12.93 3.49 -16.61
C LEU A 357 11.90 2.63 -15.87
N THR A 358 11.23 1.74 -16.58
CA THR A 358 10.30 0.76 -16.01
C THR A 358 10.59 -0.64 -16.53
N GLY A 359 10.12 -1.65 -15.82
CA GLY A 359 10.14 -3.05 -16.26
C GLY A 359 9.68 -3.98 -15.16
N THR A 360 10.05 -5.25 -15.26
CA THR A 360 9.75 -6.29 -14.27
C THR A 360 10.97 -7.18 -14.01
N LEU A 361 10.97 -7.81 -12.85
CA LEU A 361 11.71 -9.04 -12.62
C LEU A 361 11.04 -10.21 -13.35
N LYS A 362 11.71 -11.36 -13.37
CA LYS A 362 11.22 -12.62 -14.00
C LYS A 362 10.04 -13.24 -13.28
N ASP A 363 9.76 -12.82 -12.04
CA ASP A 363 8.58 -13.21 -11.27
C ASP A 363 7.44 -12.19 -11.40
N ASP A 364 7.53 -11.30 -12.41
CA ASP A 364 6.59 -10.22 -12.71
C ASP A 364 6.57 -9.08 -11.67
N THR A 365 7.46 -9.07 -10.67
CA THR A 365 7.59 -7.94 -9.74
C THR A 365 8.00 -6.68 -10.51
N PRO A 366 7.22 -5.58 -10.46
CA PRO A 366 7.57 -4.37 -11.17
C PRO A 366 8.86 -3.75 -10.65
N ILE A 367 9.60 -3.05 -11.52
CA ILE A 367 10.77 -2.24 -11.16
C ILE A 367 10.68 -0.86 -11.82
N GLN A 368 11.21 0.16 -11.15
CA GLN A 368 11.25 1.53 -11.68
C GLN A 368 12.52 2.26 -11.27
N GLY A 369 12.94 3.27 -12.02
CA GLY A 369 14.03 4.16 -11.63
C GLY A 369 14.13 5.33 -12.59
N SER A 370 14.96 6.33 -12.28
CA SER A 370 15.13 7.47 -13.17
C SER A 370 16.51 8.10 -13.08
N ASP A 371 16.88 8.84 -14.12
CA ASP A 371 18.08 9.69 -14.15
C ASP A 371 17.86 10.90 -15.08
N GLU A 372 18.65 11.95 -14.91
CA GLU A 372 18.53 13.19 -15.67
C GLU A 372 19.50 13.26 -16.86
N ILE A 373 19.05 13.88 -17.95
CA ILE A 373 19.89 14.24 -19.09
C ILE A 373 19.88 15.75 -19.33
N LEU A 374 21.01 16.29 -19.79
CA LEU A 374 21.12 17.67 -20.29
C LEU A 374 21.12 17.68 -21.82
N ILE A 375 20.18 18.38 -22.43
CA ILE A 375 20.17 18.59 -23.89
C ILE A 375 21.29 19.57 -24.27
N LYS A 376 22.28 19.08 -25.03
CA LYS A 376 23.46 19.86 -25.41
C LYS A 376 24.05 19.44 -26.74
N SER A 377 24.00 20.34 -27.71
CA SER A 377 24.54 20.15 -29.06
C SER A 377 26.07 20.03 -29.04
N ARG A 378 26.66 19.06 -29.75
CA ARG A 378 28.11 19.05 -29.95
C ARG A 378 28.49 20.13 -30.95
N ILE A 379 29.39 21.03 -30.55
CA ILE A 379 30.02 21.97 -31.49
C ILE A 379 30.82 21.15 -32.50
N SER A 380 30.48 21.25 -33.79
CA SER A 380 31.27 20.64 -34.86
C SER A 380 32.69 21.23 -34.79
N ARG A 381 33.69 20.40 -34.50
CA ARG A 381 35.07 20.78 -34.79
C ARG A 381 35.20 20.80 -36.30
N GLY A 382 35.17 21.99 -36.89
CA GLY A 382 35.45 22.18 -38.30
C GLY A 382 36.76 21.51 -38.68
N HIS A 383 36.71 20.67 -39.71
CA HIS A 383 37.90 20.11 -40.36
C HIS A 383 38.53 21.12 -41.31
#